data_AF-A0A2S0XRA3-F1
#
_entry.id   AF-A0A2S0XRA3-F1
#
_cell.length_a   1.000
_cell.length_b   1.000
_cell.length_c   1.000
_cell.angle_alpha   90.00
_cell.angle_beta   90.00
_cell.angle_gamma   90.00
#
_symmetry.space_group_name_H-M   'P 1'
#
loop_
_entity.id
_entity.type
_entity.pdbx_description
1 polymer ?
#
loop_
_entity_poly.entity_id
_entity_poly.type
_entity_poly.pdbx_seq_one_letter_code
_entity_poly.pdbx_strand_id
1 'polypeptide(L)'
;MGKIFRFVLLGITSAFMAMFAEPFFSELLRRVGVDTSAWVQPAMALMSWATSTPWFQFLTVLFMGATIGAWLDWLLRKVDARSSDVRVVVAQRLASLGKDLETLGQFFDLNSPPSIAQLERYVDQVRSVEISVSKLGVTVPRISYEADPIGYIDRMRAYASRIAPLIADGHIAEAKRIGREISEKIRKEAPTLPTSQPKLTHRNHG
;
A
#
# COMPACT_ATOMS: atom_id res chain seq x y z
N MET A 1 -10.26 -2.35 2.68
CA MET A 1 -11.45 -2.24 3.54
C MET A 1 -12.27 -3.53 3.68
N GLY A 2 -12.37 -4.40 2.67
CA GLY A 2 -13.29 -5.57 2.73
C GLY A 2 -13.03 -6.66 3.79
N LYS A 3 -11.85 -6.75 4.43
CA LYS A 3 -11.55 -7.83 5.39
C LYS A 3 -12.03 -7.52 6.82
N ILE A 4 -11.92 -6.28 7.28
CA ILE A 4 -12.43 -5.85 8.60
C ILE A 4 -13.95 -5.89 8.59
N PHE A 5 -14.58 -5.38 7.53
CA PHE A 5 -16.01 -5.50 7.33
C PHE A 5 -16.45 -6.96 7.32
N ARG A 6 -15.70 -7.88 6.69
CA ARG A 6 -16.02 -9.32 6.69
C ARG A 6 -15.95 -9.95 8.08
N PHE A 7 -15.03 -9.54 8.96
CA PHE A 7 -14.94 -10.08 10.32
C PHE A 7 -16.04 -9.51 11.24
N VAL A 8 -16.33 -8.21 11.15
CA VAL A 8 -17.46 -7.61 11.86
C VAL A 8 -18.77 -8.21 11.35
N LEU A 9 -18.91 -8.39 10.04
CA LEU A 9 -20.06 -9.05 9.43
C LEU A 9 -20.16 -10.50 9.89
N LEU A 10 -19.06 -11.26 9.97
CA LEU A 10 -19.04 -12.65 10.46
C LEU A 10 -19.41 -12.76 11.94
N GLY A 11 -18.98 -11.82 12.79
CA GLY A 11 -19.38 -11.77 14.20
C GLY A 11 -20.86 -11.43 14.37
N ILE A 12 -21.38 -10.48 13.58
CA ILE A 12 -22.80 -10.15 13.57
C ILE A 12 -23.60 -11.30 12.96
N THR A 13 -23.16 -11.89 11.85
CA THR A 13 -23.85 -13.05 11.24
C THR A 13 -23.71 -14.32 12.07
N SER A 14 -22.69 -14.51 12.90
CA SER A 14 -22.64 -15.67 13.81
C SER A 14 -23.63 -15.50 14.96
N ALA A 15 -23.75 -14.30 15.54
CA ALA A 15 -24.78 -13.99 16.54
C ALA A 15 -26.19 -14.09 15.94
N PHE A 16 -26.38 -13.56 14.72
CA PHE A 16 -27.64 -13.65 13.99
C PHE A 16 -27.95 -15.10 13.60
N MET A 17 -26.98 -15.85 13.10
CA MET A 17 -27.16 -17.27 12.78
C MET A 17 -27.44 -18.08 14.03
N ALA A 18 -26.81 -17.82 15.17
CA ALA A 18 -27.15 -18.51 16.43
C ALA A 18 -28.61 -18.25 16.84
N MET A 19 -29.06 -17.00 16.73
CA MET A 19 -30.42 -16.59 17.05
C MET A 19 -31.48 -17.20 16.09
N PHE A 20 -31.14 -17.39 14.81
CA PHE A 20 -32.04 -18.03 13.82
C PHE A 20 -31.91 -19.57 13.78
N ALA A 21 -30.75 -20.09 14.16
CA ALA A 21 -30.46 -21.51 14.18
C ALA A 21 -31.14 -22.21 15.35
N GLU A 22 -31.28 -21.54 16.51
CA GLU A 22 -31.95 -22.09 17.68
C GLU A 22 -33.35 -22.68 17.38
N PRO A 23 -34.32 -21.91 16.81
CA PRO A 23 -35.65 -22.46 16.51
C PRO A 23 -35.64 -23.53 15.41
N PHE A 24 -34.67 -23.46 14.50
CA PHE A 24 -34.52 -24.45 13.43
C PHE A 24 -34.00 -25.78 13.97
N PHE A 25 -32.92 -25.76 14.76
CA PHE A 25 -32.35 -26.97 15.36
C PHE A 25 -33.28 -27.58 16.40
N SER A 26 -34.02 -26.76 17.17
CA SER A 26 -35.03 -27.28 18.09
C SER A 26 -36.13 -28.06 17.34
N GLU A 27 -36.62 -27.54 16.21
CA GLU A 27 -37.66 -28.21 15.43
C GLU A 27 -37.11 -29.45 14.69
N LEU A 28 -35.88 -29.38 14.17
CA LEU A 28 -35.21 -30.51 13.53
C LEU A 28 -35.01 -31.66 14.51
N LEU A 29 -34.52 -31.39 15.72
CA LEU A 29 -34.32 -32.40 16.77
C LEU A 29 -35.65 -32.98 17.24
N ARG A 30 -36.70 -32.15 17.33
CA ARG A 30 -38.07 -32.60 17.63
C ARG A 30 -38.59 -33.58 16.58
N ARG A 31 -38.33 -33.34 15.29
CA ARG A 31 -38.73 -34.25 14.19
C ARG A 31 -37.99 -35.58 14.19
N VAL A 32 -36.76 -35.61 14.71
CA VAL A 32 -35.97 -36.85 14.89
C VAL A 32 -36.39 -37.60 16.16
N GLY A 33 -37.32 -37.06 16.95
CA GLY A 33 -37.80 -37.67 18.20
C GLY A 33 -36.81 -37.55 19.35
N VAL A 34 -35.79 -36.69 19.23
CA VAL A 34 -34.84 -36.41 20.30
C VAL A 34 -35.44 -35.35 21.21
N ASP A 35 -35.83 -35.75 22.41
CA ASP A 35 -36.27 -34.81 23.43
C ASP A 35 -35.05 -34.06 24.01
N THR A 36 -34.84 -32.84 23.50
CA THR A 36 -33.76 -31.96 23.96
C THR A 36 -34.03 -31.39 25.34
N SER A 37 -35.29 -31.38 25.81
CA SER A 37 -35.69 -30.73 27.06
C SER A 37 -35.00 -31.34 28.29
N ALA A 38 -34.75 -32.67 28.25
CA ALA A 38 -34.11 -33.41 29.33
C ALA A 38 -32.67 -32.96 29.60
N TRP A 39 -31.96 -32.44 28.59
CA TRP A 39 -30.54 -32.06 28.70
C TRP A 39 -30.32 -30.54 28.67
N VAL A 40 -31.25 -29.81 28.04
CA VAL A 40 -31.20 -28.34 27.93
C VAL A 40 -31.28 -27.68 29.30
N GLN A 41 -32.17 -28.12 30.19
CA GLN A 41 -32.28 -27.53 31.52
C GLN A 41 -31.00 -27.72 32.36
N PRO A 42 -30.42 -28.93 32.48
CA PRO A 42 -29.13 -29.12 33.13
C PRO A 42 -27.99 -28.31 32.50
N ALA A 43 -27.94 -28.23 31.17
CA ALA A 43 -26.91 -27.48 30.45
C ALA A 43 -27.01 -25.97 30.72
N MET A 44 -28.22 -25.41 30.68
CA MET A 44 -28.47 -24.00 31.00
C MET A 44 -28.17 -23.70 32.47
N ALA A 45 -28.49 -24.61 33.39
CA ALA A 45 -28.13 -24.48 34.80
C ALA A 45 -26.61 -24.48 35.01
N LEU A 46 -25.89 -25.39 34.34
CA LEU A 46 -24.43 -25.44 34.38
C LEU A 46 -23.81 -24.16 33.78
N MET A 47 -24.33 -23.67 32.66
CA MET A 47 -23.83 -22.47 32.00
C MET A 47 -24.15 -21.20 32.82
N SER A 48 -25.31 -21.14 33.46
CA SER A 48 -25.67 -20.07 34.40
C SER A 48 -24.75 -20.10 35.64
N TRP A 49 -24.47 -21.28 36.18
CA TRP A 49 -23.51 -21.44 37.27
C TRP A 49 -22.09 -21.02 36.85
N ALA A 50 -21.62 -21.45 35.70
CA ALA A 50 -20.31 -21.06 35.18
C ALA A 50 -20.22 -19.54 34.97
N THR A 51 -21.22 -18.93 34.32
CA THR A 51 -21.20 -17.48 34.03
C THR A 51 -21.39 -16.59 35.27
N SER A 52 -22.04 -17.09 36.33
CA SER A 52 -22.15 -16.39 37.61
C SER A 52 -20.90 -16.52 38.49
N THR A 53 -19.98 -17.43 38.17
CA THR A 53 -18.78 -17.64 38.97
C THR A 53 -17.66 -16.64 38.59
N PRO A 54 -17.10 -15.85 39.54
CA PRO A 54 -16.15 -14.77 39.21
C PRO A 54 -14.90 -15.21 38.45
N TRP A 55 -14.29 -16.36 38.79
CA TRP A 55 -13.07 -16.82 38.10
C TRP A 55 -13.31 -17.12 36.61
N PHE A 56 -14.51 -17.60 36.26
CA PHE A 56 -14.88 -17.89 34.88
C PHE A 56 -15.05 -16.59 34.08
N GLN A 57 -15.62 -15.55 34.70
CA GLN A 57 -15.70 -14.22 34.09
C GLN A 57 -14.30 -13.66 33.82
N PHE A 58 -13.39 -13.77 34.79
CA PHE A 58 -11.99 -13.35 34.61
C PHE A 58 -11.30 -14.07 33.45
N LEU A 59 -11.43 -15.40 33.38
CA LEU A 59 -10.87 -16.17 32.26
C LEU A 59 -11.47 -15.74 30.93
N THR A 60 -12.79 -15.55 30.87
CA THR A 60 -13.48 -15.11 29.65
C THR A 60 -12.95 -13.76 29.16
N VAL A 61 -12.80 -12.79 30.07
CA VAL A 61 -12.23 -11.47 29.75
C VAL A 61 -10.77 -11.60 29.31
N LEU A 62 -9.98 -12.44 29.98
CA LEU A 62 -8.58 -12.68 29.63
C LEU A 62 -8.44 -13.29 28.23
N PHE A 63 -9.22 -14.33 27.91
CA PHE A 63 -9.22 -14.93 26.57
C PHE A 63 -9.72 -13.97 25.50
N MET A 64 -10.76 -13.17 25.81
CA MET A 64 -11.26 -12.16 24.89
C MET A 64 -10.20 -11.09 24.61
N GLY A 65 -9.51 -10.60 25.65
CA GLY A 65 -8.39 -9.66 25.53
C GLY A 65 -7.24 -10.23 24.73
N ALA A 66 -6.82 -11.47 25.02
CA ALA A 66 -5.76 -12.15 24.29
C ALA A 66 -6.11 -12.36 22.81
N THR A 67 -7.36 -12.75 22.51
CA THR A 67 -7.84 -12.94 21.14
C THR A 67 -7.83 -11.63 20.37
N ILE A 68 -8.34 -10.54 20.96
CA ILE A 68 -8.32 -9.21 20.35
C ILE A 68 -6.87 -8.74 20.14
N GLY A 69 -6.00 -8.92 21.13
CA GLY A 69 -4.58 -8.57 21.03
C GLY A 69 -3.86 -9.30 19.89
N ALA A 70 -4.05 -10.62 19.79
CA ALA A 70 -3.48 -11.41 18.71
C ALA A 70 -4.01 -11.00 17.33
N TRP A 71 -5.31 -10.66 17.23
CA TRP A 71 -5.90 -10.14 16.00
C TRP A 71 -5.32 -8.78 15.60
N LEU A 72 -5.15 -7.87 16.56
CA LEU A 72 -4.56 -6.56 16.31
C LEU A 72 -3.10 -6.67 15.88
N ASP A 73 -2.29 -7.48 16.57
CA ASP A 73 -0.90 -7.75 16.18
C ASP A 73 -0.82 -8.34 14.76
N TRP A 74 -1.64 -9.34 14.45
CA TRP A 74 -1.71 -9.90 13.10
C TRP A 74 -2.12 -8.87 12.04
N LEU A 75 -3.09 -8.01 12.34
CA LEU A 75 -3.52 -6.93 11.44
C LEU A 75 -2.39 -5.93 11.21
N LEU A 76 -1.69 -5.52 12.27
CA LEU A 76 -0.56 -4.59 12.19
C LEU A 76 0.56 -5.19 11.34
N ARG A 77 0.98 -6.42 11.61
CA ARG A 77 2.00 -7.14 10.82
C ARG A 77 1.62 -7.24 9.35
N LYS A 78 0.34 -7.48 9.05
CA LYS A 78 -0.14 -7.60 7.67
C LYS A 78 -0.14 -6.26 6.92
N VAL A 79 -0.47 -5.18 7.62
CA VAL A 79 -0.39 -3.82 7.06
C VAL A 79 1.08 -3.48 6.81
N ASP A 80 1.96 -3.80 7.76
CA ASP A 80 3.37 -3.50 7.65
C ASP A 80 4.05 -4.32 6.53
N ALA A 81 3.77 -5.62 6.44
CA ALA A 81 4.27 -6.50 5.38
C ALA A 81 3.86 -6.04 3.97
N ARG A 82 2.63 -5.55 3.80
CA ARG A 82 2.21 -4.97 2.51
C ARG A 82 2.99 -3.71 2.19
N SER A 83 3.29 -2.90 3.21
CA SER A 83 4.05 -1.68 3.02
C SER A 83 5.52 -1.98 2.69
N SER A 84 6.12 -3.00 3.31
CA SER A 84 7.48 -3.44 3.01
C SER A 84 7.57 -4.02 1.59
N ASP A 85 6.63 -4.87 1.17
CA ASP A 85 6.64 -5.47 -0.17
C ASP A 85 6.59 -4.38 -1.26
N VAL A 86 5.70 -3.39 -1.09
CA VAL A 86 5.59 -2.28 -2.04
C VAL A 86 6.87 -1.45 -2.06
N ARG A 87 7.48 -1.16 -0.90
CA ARG A 87 8.75 -0.42 -0.82
C ARG A 87 9.88 -1.16 -1.53
N VAL A 88 10.03 -2.46 -1.27
CA VAL A 88 11.06 -3.29 -1.89
C VAL A 88 10.90 -3.32 -3.41
N VAL A 89 9.67 -3.52 -3.92
CA VAL A 89 9.41 -3.53 -5.36
C VAL A 89 9.71 -2.17 -5.99
N VAL A 90 9.31 -1.06 -5.34
CA VAL A 90 9.61 0.29 -5.86
C VAL A 90 11.11 0.57 -5.83
N ALA A 91 11.81 0.18 -4.78
CA ALA A 91 13.25 0.34 -4.68
C ALA A 91 14.00 -0.48 -5.74
N GLN A 92 13.60 -1.74 -5.96
CA GLN A 92 14.16 -2.59 -7.01
C GLN A 92 13.96 -1.98 -8.39
N ARG A 93 12.76 -1.48 -8.70
CA ARG A 93 12.47 -0.81 -9.98
C ARG A 93 13.27 0.47 -10.16
N LEU A 94 13.44 1.25 -9.09
CA LEU A 94 14.23 2.48 -9.13
C LEU A 94 15.74 2.18 -9.30
N ALA A 95 16.23 1.12 -8.65
CA ALA A 95 17.62 0.68 -8.80
C ALA A 95 17.90 0.09 -10.19
N SER A 96 16.97 -0.72 -10.74
CA SER A 96 17.09 -1.24 -12.11
C SER A 96 17.08 -0.09 -13.11
N LEU A 97 16.17 0.87 -12.94
CA LEU A 97 16.12 2.07 -13.76
C LEU A 97 17.45 2.84 -13.70
N GLY A 98 18.06 2.99 -12.52
CA GLY A 98 19.37 3.62 -12.38
C GLY A 98 20.46 2.94 -13.23
N LYS A 99 20.50 1.61 -13.24
CA LYS A 99 21.44 0.81 -14.07
C LYS A 99 21.14 0.90 -15.56
N ASP A 100 19.86 0.87 -15.91
CA ASP A 100 19.40 0.98 -17.30
C ASP A 100 19.76 2.35 -17.88
N LEU A 101 19.57 3.42 -17.11
CA LEU A 101 19.96 4.79 -17.48
C LEU A 101 21.49 4.95 -17.54
N GLU A 102 22.24 4.27 -16.67
CA GLU A 102 23.71 4.24 -16.75
C GLU A 102 24.20 3.59 -18.04
N THR A 103 23.61 2.45 -18.40
CA THR A 103 23.90 1.74 -19.64
C THR A 103 23.56 2.61 -20.85
N LEU A 104 22.42 3.32 -20.80
CA LEU A 104 22.03 4.28 -21.83
C LEU A 104 23.01 5.45 -21.95
N GLY A 105 23.50 5.98 -20.83
CA GLY A 105 24.54 7.01 -20.82
C GLY A 105 25.82 6.57 -21.53
N GLN A 106 26.26 5.32 -21.31
CA GLN A 106 27.43 4.76 -21.99
C GLN A 106 27.27 4.69 -23.52
N PHE A 107 26.06 4.47 -24.04
CA PHE A 107 25.81 4.50 -25.48
C PHE A 107 26.02 5.88 -26.09
N PHE A 108 25.65 6.94 -25.35
CA PHE A 108 25.91 8.32 -25.78
C PHE A 108 27.41 8.63 -25.83
N ASP A 109 28.18 8.14 -24.85
CA ASP A 109 29.64 8.32 -24.81
C ASP A 109 30.37 7.57 -25.95
N LEU A 110 29.83 6.44 -26.40
CA LEU A 110 30.40 5.58 -27.45
C LEU A 110 30.04 6.02 -28.88
N ASN A 111 29.50 7.22 -29.08
CA ASN A 111 29.04 7.74 -30.38
C ASN A 111 28.03 6.82 -31.12
N SER A 112 27.34 5.94 -30.40
CA SER A 112 26.35 5.02 -30.96
C SER A 112 24.97 5.41 -30.43
N PRO A 113 24.28 6.39 -31.06
CA PRO A 113 23.06 6.94 -30.51
C PRO A 113 21.98 5.85 -30.41
N PRO A 114 21.29 5.74 -29.26
CA PRO A 114 20.18 4.82 -29.11
C PRO A 114 19.06 5.17 -30.08
N SER A 115 18.29 4.16 -30.51
CA SER A 115 17.12 4.39 -31.37
C SER A 115 16.05 5.21 -30.63
N ILE A 116 15.25 5.99 -31.39
CA ILE A 116 14.15 6.79 -30.83
C ILE A 116 13.18 5.91 -30.03
N ALA A 117 12.84 4.73 -30.55
CA ALA A 117 11.95 3.79 -29.87
C ALA A 117 12.53 3.27 -28.54
N GLN A 118 13.85 3.15 -28.41
CA GLN A 118 14.49 2.82 -27.13
C GLN A 118 14.38 3.98 -26.15
N LEU A 119 14.64 5.21 -26.60
CA LEU A 119 14.52 6.41 -25.77
C LEU A 119 13.10 6.60 -25.23
N GLU A 120 12.07 6.45 -26.06
CA GLU A 120 10.67 6.53 -25.63
C GLU A 120 10.35 5.49 -24.55
N ARG A 121 10.80 4.24 -24.73
CA ARG A 121 10.61 3.19 -23.72
C ARG A 121 11.26 3.54 -22.38
N TYR A 122 12.44 4.15 -22.39
CA TYR A 122 13.10 4.59 -21.16
C TYR A 122 12.34 5.72 -20.49
N VAL A 123 11.88 6.72 -21.26
CA VAL A 123 11.06 7.82 -20.71
C VAL A 123 9.78 7.28 -20.06
N ASP A 124 9.10 6.33 -20.70
CA ASP A 124 7.91 5.68 -20.14
C ASP A 124 8.22 4.88 -18.87
N GLN A 125 9.34 4.17 -18.84
CA GLN A 125 9.80 3.46 -17.64
C GLN A 125 10.11 4.42 -16.50
N VAL A 126 10.83 5.52 -16.76
CA VAL A 126 11.09 6.56 -15.78
C VAL A 126 9.76 7.07 -15.22
N ARG A 127 8.82 7.48 -16.08
CA ARG A 127 7.51 8.00 -15.67
C ARG A 127 6.71 7.01 -14.83
N SER A 128 6.75 5.73 -15.18
CA SER A 128 6.11 4.65 -14.39
C SER A 128 6.71 4.52 -13.00
N VAL A 129 8.04 4.63 -12.88
CA VAL A 129 8.75 4.63 -11.61
C VAL A 129 8.46 5.90 -10.82
N GLU A 130 8.42 7.08 -11.45
CA GLU A 130 8.05 8.35 -10.81
C GLU A 130 6.67 8.27 -10.14
N ILE A 131 5.67 7.73 -10.83
CA ILE A 131 4.33 7.51 -10.26
C ILE A 131 4.40 6.59 -9.03
N SER A 132 5.21 5.54 -9.11
CA SER A 132 5.36 4.57 -8.03
C SER A 132 6.06 5.17 -6.81
N VAL A 133 7.10 5.98 -7.02
CA VAL A 133 7.83 6.72 -5.98
C VAL A 133 6.94 7.81 -5.37
N SER A 134 6.15 8.52 -6.19
CA SER A 134 5.20 9.53 -5.73
C SER A 134 4.08 8.93 -4.86
N LYS A 135 3.66 7.67 -5.09
CA LYS A 135 2.70 6.97 -4.22
C LYS A 135 3.25 6.72 -2.81
N LEU A 136 4.58 6.65 -2.65
CA LEU A 136 5.24 6.60 -1.34
C LEU A 136 5.36 7.99 -0.70
N GLY A 137 4.91 9.04 -1.39
CA GLY A 137 4.97 10.44 -0.96
C GLY A 137 6.38 11.03 -1.06
N VAL A 138 7.30 10.39 -1.79
CA VAL A 138 8.63 10.94 -2.08
C VAL A 138 8.52 11.89 -3.27
N THR A 139 9.05 13.10 -3.11
CA THR A 139 9.02 14.13 -4.16
C THR A 139 9.97 13.76 -5.29
N VAL A 140 9.44 13.76 -6.51
CA VAL A 140 10.16 13.44 -7.75
C VAL A 140 10.43 14.75 -8.53
N PRO A 141 11.60 14.90 -9.17
CA PRO A 141 11.88 16.05 -10.02
C PRO A 141 10.94 16.08 -11.24
N ARG A 142 10.35 17.24 -11.51
CA ARG A 142 9.56 17.48 -12.73
C ARG A 142 10.40 18.28 -13.71
N ILE A 143 11.07 17.57 -14.60
CA ILE A 143 11.92 18.14 -15.65
C ILE A 143 11.41 17.70 -17.02
N SER A 144 11.56 18.55 -18.03
CA SER A 144 11.11 18.23 -19.39
C SER A 144 12.19 17.44 -20.11
N TYR A 145 11.85 16.24 -20.60
CA TYR A 145 12.72 15.47 -21.48
C TYR A 145 13.00 16.23 -22.79
N GLU A 146 12.00 16.92 -23.35
CA GLU A 146 12.12 17.65 -24.62
C GLU A 146 13.12 18.81 -24.57
N ALA A 147 13.31 19.41 -23.38
CA ALA A 147 14.24 20.52 -23.21
C ALA A 147 15.70 20.09 -23.22
N ASP A 148 15.98 18.91 -22.66
CA ASP A 148 17.33 18.39 -22.42
C ASP A 148 17.27 16.88 -22.18
N PRO A 149 17.21 16.07 -23.26
CA PRO A 149 17.10 14.62 -23.17
C PRO A 149 18.25 13.96 -22.40
N ILE A 150 19.47 14.43 -22.65
CA ILE A 150 20.70 13.87 -22.05
C ILE A 150 20.75 14.23 -20.56
N GLY A 151 20.57 15.52 -20.23
CA GLY A 151 20.53 15.95 -18.84
C GLY A 151 19.31 15.42 -18.08
N TYR A 152 18.20 15.08 -18.76
CA TYR A 152 17.09 14.37 -18.15
C TYR A 152 17.53 12.99 -17.64
N ILE A 153 18.19 12.19 -18.49
CA ILE A 153 18.69 10.85 -18.14
C ILE A 153 19.67 10.93 -16.97
N ASP A 154 20.65 11.83 -17.03
CA ASP A 154 21.67 11.97 -15.99
C ASP A 154 21.08 12.40 -14.64
N ARG A 155 20.18 13.40 -14.64
CA ARG A 155 19.54 13.89 -13.43
C ARG A 155 18.63 12.81 -12.82
N MET A 156 17.88 12.07 -13.63
CA MET A 156 17.03 10.97 -13.16
C MET A 156 17.85 9.80 -12.63
N ARG A 157 19.00 9.48 -13.25
CA ARG A 157 19.96 8.49 -12.73
C ARG A 157 20.50 8.91 -11.36
N ALA A 158 20.94 10.16 -11.22
CA ALA A 158 21.47 10.69 -9.97
C ALA A 158 20.40 10.74 -8.85
N TYR A 159 19.15 11.02 -9.21
CA TYR A 159 18.03 10.93 -8.29
C TYR A 159 17.79 9.47 -7.86
N ALA A 160 17.70 8.55 -8.83
CA ALA A 160 17.44 7.13 -8.58
C ALA A 160 18.51 6.49 -7.69
N SER A 161 19.79 6.75 -7.95
CA SER A 161 20.92 6.18 -7.18
C SER A 161 20.93 6.61 -5.71
N ARG A 162 20.42 7.80 -5.41
CA ARG A 162 20.34 8.32 -4.03
C ARG A 162 19.08 7.89 -3.30
N ILE A 163 17.95 7.80 -4.00
CA ILE A 163 16.64 7.52 -3.38
C ILE A 163 16.34 6.02 -3.28
N ALA A 164 16.79 5.21 -4.24
CA ALA A 164 16.57 3.77 -4.24
C ALA A 164 17.05 3.06 -2.94
N PRO A 165 18.29 3.25 -2.45
CA PRO A 165 18.73 2.59 -1.23
C PRO A 165 17.90 3.00 -0.01
N LEU A 166 17.56 4.29 0.12
CA LEU A 166 16.74 4.79 1.24
C LEU A 166 15.33 4.17 1.27
N ILE A 167 14.73 3.92 0.10
CA ILE A 167 13.45 3.23 0.01
C ILE A 167 13.61 1.73 0.32
N ALA A 168 14.68 1.10 -0.18
CA ALA A 168 14.99 -0.32 0.07
C ALA A 168 15.15 -0.61 1.56
N ASP A 169 15.90 0.25 2.27
CA ASP A 169 16.20 0.13 3.69
C ASP A 169 15.03 0.58 4.59
N GLY A 170 13.94 1.07 3.99
CA GLY A 170 12.73 1.49 4.72
C GLY A 170 12.80 2.89 5.33
N HIS A 171 13.85 3.67 5.07
CA HIS A 171 14.07 5.04 5.55
C HIS A 171 13.22 6.08 4.79
N ILE A 172 11.88 5.90 4.78
CA ILE A 172 10.97 6.71 3.96
C ILE A 172 10.92 8.19 4.36
N ALA A 173 11.02 8.52 5.65
CA ALA A 173 11.04 9.91 6.09
C ALA A 173 12.26 10.65 5.52
N GLU A 174 13.41 9.99 5.54
CA GLU A 174 14.66 10.52 5.02
C GLU A 174 14.65 10.59 3.48
N ALA A 175 14.13 9.55 2.81
CA ALA A 175 13.90 9.57 1.37
C ALA A 175 13.02 10.77 0.94
N LYS A 176 12.00 11.14 1.71
CA LYS A 176 11.15 12.32 1.46
C LYS A 176 11.89 13.64 1.65
N ARG A 177 12.80 13.72 2.62
CA ARG A 177 13.63 14.91 2.86
C ARG A 177 14.63 15.09 1.73
N ILE A 178 15.46 14.07 1.50
CA ILE A 178 16.49 14.05 0.47
C ILE A 178 15.88 14.18 -0.93
N GLY A 179 14.74 13.52 -1.18
CA GLY A 179 14.02 13.61 -2.45
C GLY A 179 13.57 15.03 -2.78
N ARG A 180 13.12 15.81 -1.79
CA ARG A 180 12.80 17.24 -1.97
C ARG A 180 14.04 18.05 -2.31
N GLU A 181 15.11 17.90 -1.54
CA GLU A 181 16.37 18.64 -1.75
C GLU A 181 16.97 18.37 -3.13
N ILE A 182 17.05 17.10 -3.54
CA ILE A 182 17.57 16.72 -4.86
C ILE A 182 16.63 17.19 -5.97
N SER A 183 15.30 17.04 -5.80
CA SER A 183 14.35 17.49 -6.81
C SER A 183 14.43 18.99 -7.06
N GLU A 184 14.60 19.79 -6.00
CA GLU A 184 14.80 21.23 -6.12
C GLU A 184 16.11 21.57 -6.79
N LYS A 185 17.20 20.88 -6.44
CA LYS A 185 18.51 21.05 -7.09
C LYS A 185 18.43 20.75 -8.59
N ILE A 186 17.89 19.59 -8.96
CA ILE A 186 17.69 19.15 -10.34
C ILE A 186 16.85 20.17 -11.12
N ARG A 187 15.79 20.70 -10.50
CA ARG A 187 14.91 21.69 -11.14
C ARG A 187 15.62 23.02 -11.41
N LYS A 188 16.55 23.44 -10.55
CA LYS A 188 17.35 24.65 -10.75
C LYS A 188 18.40 24.49 -11.86
N GLU A 189 18.91 23.28 -12.04
CA GLU A 189 19.91 22.94 -13.06
C GLU A 189 19.30 22.61 -14.42
N ALA A 190 17.99 22.33 -14.48
CA ALA A 190 17.31 21.95 -15.70
C ALA A 190 16.97 23.17 -16.57
N PRO A 191 17.27 23.15 -17.88
CA PRO A 191 16.84 24.20 -18.79
C PRO A 191 15.31 24.23 -18.85
N THR A 192 14.74 25.42 -18.67
CA THR A 192 13.31 25.62 -18.85
C THR A 192 13.01 25.79 -20.34
N LEU A 193 12.01 25.07 -20.86
CA LEU A 193 11.49 25.36 -22.20
C LEU A 193 11.12 26.86 -22.26
N PRO A 194 11.49 27.58 -23.33
CA PRO A 194 11.01 28.93 -23.53
C PRO A 194 9.49 28.88 -23.49
N THR A 195 8.88 29.69 -22.62
CA THR A 195 7.43 29.74 -22.44
C THR A 195 6.80 30.42 -23.67
N SER A 196 6.80 29.73 -24.82
CA SER A 196 6.13 30.15 -26.04
C SER A 196 4.66 29.76 -25.97
N GLN A 197 3.93 30.27 -24.98
CA GLN A 197 2.50 30.47 -25.16
C GLN A 197 2.27 31.96 -25.39
N PRO A 198 1.99 32.40 -26.63
CA PRO A 198 1.45 33.73 -26.82
C PRO A 198 0.17 33.78 -25.99
N LYS A 199 0.10 34.75 -25.06
CA LYS A 199 -1.16 35.14 -24.42
C LYS A 199 -2.15 35.36 -25.56
N LEU A 200 -3.08 34.42 -25.73
CA LEU A 200 -4.29 34.65 -26.51
C LEU A 200 -5.03 35.75 -25.76
N THR A 201 -4.72 37.00 -26.10
CA THR A 201 -5.55 38.16 -25.77
C THR A 201 -6.90 37.87 -26.39
N HIS A 202 -7.85 37.39 -25.58
CA HIS A 202 -9.26 37.39 -25.90
C HIS A 202 -9.65 38.83 -26.22
N ARG A 203 -9.64 39.14 -27.52
CA ARG A 203 -10.18 40.40 -28.04
C ARG A 203 -11.70 40.25 -27.94
N ASN A 204 -12.27 40.76 -26.86
CA ASN A 204 -13.71 40.95 -26.74
C ASN A 204 -14.15 41.86 -27.89
N HIS A 205 -14.87 41.30 -28.85
CA HIS A 205 -15.68 42.07 -29.77
C HIS A 205 -17.04 42.28 -29.10
N GLY A 206 -17.30 43.54 -28.73
CA GLY A 206 -18.65 44.05 -28.51
C GLY A 206 -19.35 44.39 -29.82
#